data_AF-A0A5J4PMC4-F1
#
_entry.id   AF-A0A5J4PMC4-F1
#
_cell.length_a   1.000
_cell.length_b   1.000
_cell.length_c   1.000
_cell.angle_alpha   90.00
_cell.angle_beta   90.00
_cell.angle_gamma   90.00
#
_symmetry.space_group_name_H-M   'P 1'
#
loop_
_entity.id
_entity.type
_entity.pdbx_description
1 polymer ?
#
loop_
_entity_poly.entity_id
_entity_poly.type
_entity_poly.pdbx_seq_one_letter_code
_entity_poly.pdbx_strand_id
1 'polypeptide(L)'
;MPALYQTITFANVVNKYAQPKLFQLQKGITEAEGKNLCNILAQYQHTIVCISEKDLTPYQGFFKCITPDLPLVCVFFTPKETVLQLGQAAAAVPAVVLGHSADESVQRHIANVLFGKGQANGRLPVSIGELYRAGEGVTVSPYRNTSKTLAVVVWQERLSRIDAIAEEGIREGAYPGCQIVVFKDGETIYDKCFGTTGLDKRVSSTDIYDIASLSKTSATLLAVMKLYDEGLFQLS
;
A
#
# COMPACT_ATOMS: atom_id res chain seq x y z
N MET A 1 -21.05 19.48 2.96
CA MET A 1 -19.68 20.04 3.02
C MET A 1 -19.22 20.35 1.60
N PRO A 2 -18.47 21.45 1.36
CA PRO A 2 -18.10 21.85 0.00
C PRO A 2 -17.09 20.89 -0.63
N ALA A 3 -17.22 20.63 -1.94
CA ALA A 3 -16.38 19.72 -2.73
C ALA A 3 -14.87 20.03 -2.63
N LEU A 4 -14.52 21.29 -2.40
CA LEU A 4 -13.13 21.75 -2.23
C LEU A 4 -12.44 21.10 -1.01
N TYR A 5 -13.17 20.90 0.09
CA TYR A 5 -12.61 20.33 1.32
C TYR A 5 -12.22 18.85 1.13
N GLN A 6 -13.04 18.11 0.37
CA GLN A 6 -12.82 16.69 0.11
C GLN A 6 -11.60 16.45 -0.78
N THR A 7 -11.38 17.28 -1.80
CA THR A 7 -10.20 17.21 -2.67
C THR A 7 -8.91 17.54 -1.91
N ILE A 8 -8.96 18.50 -0.97
CA ILE A 8 -7.82 18.85 -0.10
C ILE A 8 -7.47 17.69 0.83
N THR A 9 -8.46 17.01 1.41
CA THR A 9 -8.23 15.85 2.28
C THR A 9 -7.50 14.72 1.54
N PHE A 10 -7.92 14.39 0.32
CA PHE A 10 -7.27 13.32 -0.45
C PHE A 10 -5.86 13.71 -0.87
N ALA A 11 -5.67 14.93 -1.36
CA ALA A 11 -4.35 15.46 -1.72
C ALA A 11 -3.38 15.42 -0.52
N ASN A 12 -3.86 15.74 0.69
CA ASN A 12 -3.07 15.64 1.92
C ASN A 12 -2.66 14.21 2.27
N VAL A 13 -3.52 13.23 1.98
CA VAL A 13 -3.13 11.82 2.14
C VAL A 13 -2.09 11.43 1.09
N VAL A 14 -2.30 11.81 -0.17
CA VAL A 14 -1.36 11.52 -1.26
C VAL A 14 0.02 12.16 -1.02
N ASN A 15 0.07 13.34 -0.39
CA ASN A 15 1.31 14.02 0.02
C ASN A 15 2.22 13.16 0.92
N LYS A 16 1.68 12.14 1.59
CA LYS A 16 2.46 11.18 2.38
C LYS A 16 3.23 10.17 1.51
N TYR A 17 2.86 10.04 0.24
CA TYR A 17 3.38 9.04 -0.69
C TYR A 17 4.12 9.66 -1.88
N ALA A 18 3.69 10.83 -2.34
CA ALA A 18 4.29 11.55 -3.47
C ALA A 18 4.13 13.06 -3.29
N GLN A 19 4.80 13.86 -4.12
CA GLN A 19 4.54 15.30 -4.23
C GLN A 19 3.69 15.58 -5.49
N PRO A 20 2.36 15.45 -5.42
CA PRO A 20 1.49 15.67 -6.56
C PRO A 20 1.45 17.15 -6.96
N LYS A 21 1.44 17.42 -8.26
CA LYS A 21 1.02 18.71 -8.78
C LYS A 21 -0.49 18.74 -8.92
N LEU A 22 -1.14 19.65 -8.20
CA LEU A 22 -2.60 19.75 -8.18
C LEU A 22 -3.10 20.57 -9.37
N PHE A 23 -4.09 20.03 -10.08
CA PHE A 23 -4.85 20.73 -11.10
C PHE A 23 -6.31 20.79 -10.66
N GLN A 24 -6.92 21.97 -10.75
CA GLN A 24 -8.35 22.14 -10.48
C GLN A 24 -9.09 22.36 -11.79
N LEU A 25 -10.00 21.44 -12.13
CA LEU A 25 -10.85 21.60 -13.29
C LEU A 25 -11.88 22.69 -13.02
N GLN A 26 -12.00 23.63 -13.97
CA GLN A 26 -12.99 24.69 -13.92
C GLN A 26 -14.33 24.20 -14.49
N LYS A 27 -15.43 24.69 -13.93
CA LYS A 27 -16.78 24.43 -14.47
C LYS A 27 -16.93 25.11 -15.82
N GLY A 28 -17.51 24.42 -16.79
CA GLY A 28 -17.71 24.94 -18.14
C GLY A 28 -16.46 24.88 -19.01
N ILE A 29 -15.49 24.02 -18.67
CA ILE A 29 -14.29 23.80 -19.49
C ILE A 29 -14.66 23.41 -20.92
N THR A 30 -14.10 24.10 -21.89
CA THR A 30 -14.32 23.83 -23.33
C THR A 30 -13.53 22.61 -23.79
N GLU A 31 -13.91 22.01 -24.92
CA GLU A 31 -13.15 20.87 -25.49
C GLU A 31 -11.72 21.27 -25.90
N ALA A 32 -11.49 22.53 -26.30
CA ALA A 32 -10.15 23.02 -26.61
C ALA A 32 -9.26 23.09 -25.34
N GLU A 33 -9.80 23.61 -24.24
CA GLU A 33 -9.12 23.65 -22.95
C GLU A 33 -8.92 22.24 -22.37
N GLY A 34 -9.93 21.37 -22.50
CA GLY A 34 -9.86 19.97 -22.12
C GLY A 34 -8.75 19.22 -22.85
N LYS A 35 -8.63 19.42 -24.16
CA LYS A 35 -7.54 18.84 -24.97
C LYS A 35 -6.17 19.36 -24.56
N ASN A 36 -6.04 20.66 -24.30
CA ASN A 36 -4.80 21.23 -23.79
C ASN A 36 -4.41 20.62 -22.44
N LEU A 37 -5.38 20.50 -21.52
CA LEU A 37 -5.14 19.85 -20.23
C LEU A 37 -4.71 18.39 -20.40
N CYS A 38 -5.36 17.62 -21.28
CA CYS A 38 -4.94 16.24 -21.57
C CYS A 38 -3.51 16.16 -22.09
N ASN A 39 -3.08 17.09 -22.96
CA ASN A 39 -1.69 17.15 -23.44
C ASN A 39 -0.70 17.42 -22.31
N ILE A 40 -1.06 18.29 -21.36
CA ILE A 40 -0.24 18.55 -20.16
C ILE A 40 -0.19 17.29 -19.29
N LEU A 41 -1.33 16.63 -19.06
CA LEU A 41 -1.43 15.43 -18.23
C LEU A 41 -0.65 14.24 -18.82
N ALA A 42 -0.53 14.17 -20.15
CA ALA A 42 0.26 13.14 -20.83
C ALA A 42 1.77 13.20 -20.51
N GLN A 43 2.27 14.31 -19.97
CA GLN A 43 3.66 14.44 -19.53
C GLN A 43 3.93 13.77 -18.17
N TYR A 44 2.89 13.40 -17.43
CA TYR A 44 3.02 12.77 -16.10
C TYR A 44 2.90 11.25 -16.23
N GLN A 45 3.69 10.53 -15.43
CA GLN A 45 3.65 9.06 -15.43
C GLN A 45 2.33 8.52 -14.87
N HIS A 46 1.72 9.23 -13.93
CA HIS A 46 0.46 8.85 -13.29
C HIS A 46 -0.39 10.10 -13.03
N THR A 47 -1.65 10.04 -13.45
CA THR A 47 -2.65 11.08 -13.22
C THR A 47 -3.83 10.50 -12.44
N ILE A 48 -4.23 11.17 -11.36
CA ILE A 48 -5.40 10.78 -10.55
C ILE A 48 -6.45 11.89 -10.67
N VAL A 49 -7.60 11.56 -11.25
CA VAL A 49 -8.74 12.47 -11.33
C VAL A 49 -9.70 12.17 -10.18
N CYS A 50 -9.78 13.09 -9.24
CA CYS A 50 -10.66 12.98 -8.07
C CYS A 50 -12.02 13.59 -8.37
N ILE A 51 -13.08 12.79 -8.26
CA ILE A 51 -14.45 13.19 -8.56
C ILE A 51 -15.24 13.26 -7.26
N SER A 52 -15.54 14.49 -6.83
CA SER A 52 -16.31 14.80 -5.62
C SER A 52 -17.66 15.47 -5.90
N GLU A 53 -17.90 15.92 -7.14
CA GLU A 53 -19.18 16.50 -7.56
C GLU A 53 -20.12 15.44 -8.16
N LYS A 54 -21.41 15.54 -7.83
CA LYS A 54 -22.45 14.61 -8.32
C LYS A 54 -22.88 14.88 -9.77
N ASP A 55 -22.69 16.11 -10.23
CA ASP A 55 -22.99 16.56 -11.59
C ASP A 55 -21.69 16.82 -12.34
N LEU A 56 -21.43 16.00 -13.35
CA LEU A 56 -20.25 16.06 -14.22
C LEU A 56 -20.54 16.77 -15.55
N THR A 57 -21.77 17.21 -15.80
CA THR A 57 -22.17 17.92 -17.02
C THR A 57 -21.27 19.13 -17.32
N PRO A 58 -20.87 19.96 -16.33
CA PRO A 58 -19.99 21.10 -16.59
C PRO A 58 -18.55 20.74 -16.99
N TYR A 59 -18.16 19.46 -16.88
CA TYR A 59 -16.80 18.98 -17.13
C TYR A 59 -16.68 18.10 -18.38
N GLN A 60 -17.77 17.98 -19.16
CA GLN A 60 -17.80 17.14 -20.36
C GLN A 60 -16.73 17.52 -21.40
N GLY A 61 -16.37 18.81 -21.50
CA GLY A 61 -15.29 19.25 -22.39
C GLY A 61 -13.94 18.61 -22.06
N PHE A 62 -13.69 18.25 -20.79
CA PHE A 62 -12.51 17.48 -20.40
C PHE A 62 -12.70 15.98 -20.65
N PHE A 63 -13.79 15.40 -20.16
CA PHE A 63 -13.98 13.94 -20.21
C PHE A 63 -14.02 13.41 -21.66
N LYS A 64 -14.60 14.15 -22.61
CA LYS A 64 -14.60 13.79 -24.03
C LYS A 64 -13.21 13.75 -24.66
N CYS A 65 -12.23 14.47 -24.09
CA CYS A 65 -10.86 14.53 -24.61
C CYS A 65 -9.96 13.44 -24.03
N ILE A 66 -10.45 12.63 -23.09
CA ILE A 66 -9.69 11.51 -22.53
C ILE A 66 -9.50 10.44 -23.62
N THR A 67 -8.26 9.98 -23.75
CA THR A 67 -7.87 8.91 -24.66
C THR A 67 -7.30 7.73 -23.87
N PRO A 68 -7.37 6.49 -24.40
CA PRO A 68 -6.88 5.30 -23.71
C PRO A 68 -5.41 5.32 -23.32
N ASP A 69 -4.57 6.06 -24.05
CA ASP A 69 -3.13 6.14 -23.81
C ASP A 69 -2.76 7.04 -22.62
N LEU A 70 -3.71 7.82 -22.11
CA LEU A 70 -3.46 8.71 -20.99
C LEU A 70 -3.34 7.90 -19.69
N PRO A 71 -2.24 8.02 -18.91
CA PRO A 71 -2.03 7.23 -17.69
C PRO A 71 -2.89 7.75 -16.54
N LEU A 72 -4.19 7.52 -16.63
CA LEU A 72 -5.21 8.18 -15.84
C LEU A 72 -6.04 7.18 -15.03
N VAL A 73 -6.28 7.51 -13.77
CA VAL A 73 -7.20 6.80 -12.87
C VAL A 73 -8.27 7.75 -12.39
N CYS A 74 -9.54 7.40 -12.57
CA CYS A 74 -10.68 8.15 -12.02
C CYS A 74 -11.08 7.59 -10.67
N VAL A 75 -11.15 8.46 -9.64
CA VAL A 75 -11.56 8.09 -8.29
C VAL A 75 -12.87 8.79 -7.95
N PHE A 76 -13.93 8.03 -7.73
CA PHE A 76 -15.26 8.54 -7.40
C PHE A 76 -15.50 8.51 -5.89
N PHE A 77 -15.61 9.68 -5.29
CA PHE A 77 -16.07 9.86 -3.90
C PHE A 77 -17.59 10.12 -3.83
N THR A 78 -18.27 9.97 -4.96
CA THR A 78 -19.71 10.13 -5.14
C THR A 78 -20.40 8.78 -5.32
N PRO A 79 -21.74 8.73 -5.28
CA PRO A 79 -22.50 7.53 -5.60
C PRO A 79 -22.11 6.98 -6.99
N LYS A 80 -22.20 5.66 -7.14
CA LYS A 80 -21.71 4.94 -8.33
C LYS A 80 -22.43 5.31 -9.62
N GLU A 81 -23.65 5.82 -9.53
CA GLU A 81 -24.45 6.26 -10.66
C GLU A 81 -23.78 7.43 -11.39
N THR A 82 -22.95 8.22 -10.71
CA THR A 82 -22.18 9.32 -11.32
C THR A 82 -21.21 8.83 -12.40
N VAL A 83 -20.78 7.57 -12.36
CA VAL A 83 -19.91 6.99 -13.40
C VAL A 83 -20.58 6.99 -14.78
N LEU A 84 -21.91 6.86 -14.84
CA LEU A 84 -22.66 6.88 -16.10
C LEU A 84 -22.52 8.23 -16.82
N GLN A 85 -22.24 9.31 -16.09
CA GLN A 85 -22.05 10.63 -16.67
C GLN A 85 -20.71 10.79 -17.40
N LEU A 86 -19.79 9.83 -17.29
CA LEU A 86 -18.59 9.81 -18.14
C LEU A 86 -18.95 9.51 -19.61
N GLY A 87 -20.11 8.91 -19.89
CA GLY A 87 -20.52 8.55 -21.25
C GLY A 87 -19.46 7.69 -21.95
N GLN A 88 -19.08 8.10 -23.16
CA GLN A 88 -18.05 7.40 -23.96
C GLN A 88 -16.66 7.41 -23.30
N ALA A 89 -16.37 8.41 -22.45
CA ALA A 89 -15.09 8.48 -21.76
C ALA A 89 -14.89 7.32 -20.78
N ALA A 90 -15.97 6.69 -20.30
CA ALA A 90 -15.88 5.53 -19.41
C ALA A 90 -15.06 4.39 -20.03
N ALA A 91 -15.15 4.18 -21.34
CA ALA A 91 -14.41 3.16 -22.07
C ALA A 91 -12.94 3.57 -22.35
N ALA A 92 -12.65 4.86 -22.35
CA ALA A 92 -11.31 5.40 -22.58
C ALA A 92 -10.50 5.54 -21.28
N VAL A 93 -11.14 5.51 -20.12
CA VAL A 93 -10.46 5.58 -18.82
C VAL A 93 -9.85 4.22 -18.47
N PRO A 94 -8.52 4.11 -18.30
CA PRO A 94 -7.86 2.83 -18.02
C PRO A 94 -8.29 2.17 -16.71
N ALA A 95 -8.60 2.97 -15.68
CA ALA A 95 -9.01 2.46 -14.38
C ALA A 95 -9.98 3.40 -13.67
N VAL A 96 -10.98 2.79 -13.03
CA VAL A 96 -11.99 3.47 -12.22
C VAL A 96 -12.01 2.89 -10.82
N VAL A 97 -11.95 3.77 -9.81
CA VAL A 97 -12.05 3.42 -8.39
C VAL A 97 -13.34 4.01 -7.83
N LEU A 98 -14.17 3.16 -7.22
CA LEU A 98 -15.44 3.55 -6.61
C LEU A 98 -15.31 3.59 -5.09
N GLY A 99 -15.26 4.80 -4.53
CA GLY A 99 -15.23 5.03 -3.09
C GLY A 99 -16.60 5.22 -2.44
N HIS A 100 -17.61 5.66 -3.22
CA HIS A 100 -19.00 5.93 -2.81
C HIS A 100 -19.21 7.04 -1.77
N SER A 101 -18.21 7.33 -0.94
CA SER A 101 -18.22 8.38 0.06
C SER A 101 -16.91 9.16 0.02
N ALA A 102 -17.00 10.41 0.45
CA ALA A 102 -15.86 11.30 0.60
C ALA A 102 -15.35 11.38 2.04
N ASP A 103 -15.72 10.43 2.90
CA ASP A 103 -15.21 10.35 4.26
C ASP A 103 -13.70 10.18 4.28
N GLU A 104 -13.04 10.79 5.26
CA GLU A 104 -11.57 10.78 5.36
C GLU A 104 -10.99 9.35 5.44
N SER A 105 -11.68 8.44 6.14
CA SER A 105 -11.28 7.04 6.22
C SER A 105 -11.28 6.36 4.85
N VAL A 106 -12.29 6.63 4.02
CA VAL A 106 -12.44 6.09 2.66
C VAL A 106 -11.36 6.67 1.75
N GLN A 107 -11.17 7.99 1.78
CA GLN A 107 -10.12 8.66 1.02
C GLN A 107 -8.73 8.10 1.36
N ARG A 108 -8.47 7.91 2.65
CA ARG A 108 -7.20 7.34 3.13
C ARG A 108 -6.99 5.91 2.66
N HIS A 109 -8.03 5.09 2.73
CA HIS A 109 -7.95 3.71 2.28
C HIS A 109 -7.72 3.62 0.77
N ILE A 110 -8.40 4.44 -0.04
CA ILE A 110 -8.20 4.49 -1.49
C ILE A 110 -6.77 4.90 -1.84
N ALA A 111 -6.21 5.91 -1.16
CA ALA A 111 -4.81 6.27 -1.35
C ALA A 111 -3.89 5.08 -1.04
N ASN A 112 -4.12 4.35 0.06
CA ASN A 112 -3.34 3.16 0.36
C ASN A 112 -3.42 2.13 -0.76
N VAL A 113 -4.61 1.87 -1.34
CA VAL A 113 -4.76 0.94 -2.47
C VAL A 113 -3.97 1.41 -3.70
N LEU A 114 -4.12 2.68 -4.09
CA LEU A 114 -3.45 3.25 -5.26
C LEU A 114 -1.92 3.21 -5.15
N PHE A 115 -1.38 3.35 -3.95
CA PHE A 115 0.05 3.26 -3.66
C PHE A 115 0.49 1.86 -3.18
N GLY A 116 -0.33 0.83 -3.41
CA GLY A 116 0.03 -0.57 -3.15
C GLY A 116 0.17 -0.95 -1.67
N LYS A 117 -0.34 -0.16 -0.73
CA LYS A 117 -0.34 -0.46 0.72
C LYS A 117 -1.67 -1.03 1.22
N GLY A 118 -2.73 -0.92 0.43
CA GLY A 118 -4.08 -1.35 0.77
C GLY A 118 -4.56 -2.47 -0.15
N GLN A 119 -5.55 -3.24 0.33
CA GLN A 119 -6.26 -4.22 -0.48
C GLN A 119 -7.56 -3.61 -1.00
N ALA A 120 -7.88 -3.84 -2.28
CA ALA A 120 -9.22 -3.71 -2.80
C ALA A 120 -9.75 -5.10 -3.17
N ASN A 121 -10.87 -5.51 -2.60
CA ASN A 121 -11.55 -6.78 -2.90
C ASN A 121 -13.08 -6.61 -3.06
N GLY A 122 -13.55 -5.37 -3.14
CA GLY A 122 -14.97 -5.06 -3.31
C GLY A 122 -15.53 -5.60 -4.62
N ARG A 123 -16.84 -5.87 -4.62
CA ARG A 123 -17.62 -6.26 -5.79
C ARG A 123 -18.89 -5.42 -5.86
N LEU A 124 -19.32 -5.09 -7.08
CA LEU A 124 -20.54 -4.33 -7.30
C LEU A 124 -21.75 -5.14 -6.82
N PRO A 125 -22.58 -4.62 -5.90
CA PRO A 125 -23.78 -5.33 -5.46
C PRO A 125 -24.89 -5.30 -6.52
N VAL A 126 -24.86 -4.30 -7.41
CA VAL A 126 -25.79 -4.13 -8.54
C VAL A 126 -25.05 -3.52 -9.72
N SER A 127 -25.53 -3.77 -10.93
CA SER A 127 -24.97 -3.23 -12.17
C SER A 127 -25.04 -1.71 -12.22
N ILE A 128 -24.11 -1.10 -12.96
CA ILE A 128 -24.07 0.33 -13.26
C ILE A 128 -24.32 0.49 -14.77
N GLY A 129 -25.58 0.66 -15.13
CA GLY A 129 -26.02 0.66 -16.53
C GLY A 129 -25.54 -0.60 -17.26
N GLU A 130 -25.03 -0.42 -18.47
CA GLU A 130 -24.43 -1.50 -19.27
C GLU A 130 -22.90 -1.55 -19.16
N LEU A 131 -22.30 -0.59 -18.43
CA LEU A 131 -20.84 -0.47 -18.31
C LEU A 131 -20.23 -1.54 -17.40
N TYR A 132 -20.87 -1.78 -16.26
CA TYR A 132 -20.37 -2.70 -15.23
C TYR A 132 -21.50 -3.58 -14.70
N ARG A 133 -21.29 -4.88 -14.65
CA ARG A 133 -22.29 -5.85 -14.18
C ARG A 133 -22.21 -6.06 -12.66
N ALA A 134 -23.34 -6.45 -12.07
CA ALA A 134 -23.36 -6.93 -10.69
C ALA A 134 -22.34 -8.08 -10.50
N GLY A 135 -21.62 -8.04 -9.40
CA GLY A 135 -20.54 -8.97 -9.09
C GLY A 135 -19.18 -8.61 -9.69
N GLU A 136 -19.07 -7.58 -10.53
CA GLU A 136 -17.78 -7.13 -11.05
C GLU A 136 -16.96 -6.37 -10.01
N GLY A 137 -15.64 -6.47 -10.13
CA GLY A 137 -14.66 -5.75 -9.33
C GLY A 137 -13.29 -6.40 -9.45
N VAL A 138 -12.25 -5.58 -9.47
CA VAL A 138 -10.87 -6.06 -9.57
C VAL A 138 -10.30 -6.22 -8.17
N THR A 139 -9.69 -7.37 -7.91
CA THR A 139 -8.93 -7.55 -6.67
C THR A 139 -7.54 -6.96 -6.84
N VAL A 140 -7.24 -5.92 -6.07
CA VAL A 140 -5.89 -5.38 -5.90
C VAL A 140 -5.39 -5.83 -4.55
N SER A 141 -4.33 -6.63 -4.53
CA SER A 141 -3.64 -6.95 -3.30
C SER A 141 -2.62 -5.86 -3.02
N PRO A 142 -2.33 -5.56 -1.73
CA PRO A 142 -1.19 -4.72 -1.40
C PRO A 142 0.05 -5.26 -2.10
N TYR A 143 0.86 -4.35 -2.61
CA TYR A 143 2.20 -4.61 -3.06
C TYR A 143 3.03 -5.14 -1.89
N ARG A 144 2.96 -6.47 -1.69
CA ARG A 144 3.96 -7.24 -0.97
C ARG A 144 5.17 -7.27 -1.87
N ASN A 145 6.01 -6.25 -1.75
CA ASN A 145 7.22 -6.25 -2.53
C ASN A 145 8.15 -7.36 -2.04
N THR A 146 8.85 -7.90 -3.01
CA THR A 146 9.93 -8.88 -2.97
C THR A 146 11.17 -8.41 -2.20
N SER A 147 11.00 -7.72 -1.07
CA SER A 147 12.07 -7.29 -0.16
C SER A 147 12.86 -8.45 0.44
N LYS A 148 12.31 -9.68 0.37
CA LYS A 148 13.05 -10.91 0.65
C LYS A 148 14.35 -11.00 -0.16
N THR A 149 14.44 -10.38 -1.35
CA THR A 149 15.65 -10.49 -2.18
C THR A 149 16.65 -9.35 -1.93
N LEU A 150 16.21 -8.08 -1.90
CA LEU A 150 17.13 -6.92 -1.72
C LEU A 150 17.68 -6.80 -0.29
N ALA A 151 16.87 -7.05 0.74
CA ALA A 151 17.36 -7.07 2.12
C ALA A 151 18.28 -8.28 2.38
N VAL A 152 18.00 -9.45 1.80
CA VAL A 152 18.91 -10.60 1.93
C VAL A 152 20.25 -10.32 1.23
N VAL A 153 20.27 -9.64 0.08
CA VAL A 153 21.51 -9.30 -0.64
C VAL A 153 22.38 -8.30 0.12
N VAL A 154 21.81 -7.23 0.69
CA VAL A 154 22.58 -6.21 1.45
C VAL A 154 23.11 -6.76 2.77
N TRP A 155 22.40 -7.72 3.37
CA TRP A 155 22.72 -8.28 4.69
C TRP A 155 23.33 -9.69 4.61
N GLN A 156 23.63 -10.20 3.42
CA GLN A 156 23.95 -11.61 3.18
C GLN A 156 25.13 -12.09 4.03
N GLU A 157 26.21 -11.32 4.10
CA GLU A 157 27.40 -11.64 4.91
C GLU A 157 27.13 -11.61 6.42
N ARG A 158 26.18 -10.78 6.87
CA ARG A 158 25.80 -10.73 8.30
C ARG A 158 24.84 -11.86 8.63
N LEU A 159 23.93 -12.20 7.72
CA LEU A 159 22.97 -13.29 7.88
C LEU A 159 23.64 -14.67 7.81
N SER A 160 24.69 -14.83 7.00
CA SER A 160 25.45 -16.10 6.96
C SER A 160 26.20 -16.39 8.27
N ARG A 161 26.60 -15.36 9.02
CA ARG A 161 27.19 -15.52 10.36
C ARG A 161 26.18 -16.07 11.37
N ILE A 162 24.88 -15.77 11.18
CA ILE A 162 23.81 -16.32 12.03
C ILE A 162 23.72 -17.83 11.84
N ASP A 163 23.78 -18.31 10.58
CA ASP A 163 23.80 -19.75 10.28
C ASP A 163 24.94 -20.45 11.02
N ALA A 164 26.16 -19.89 10.93
CA ALA A 164 27.34 -20.47 11.56
C ALA A 164 27.22 -20.57 13.09
N ILE A 165 26.69 -19.54 13.74
CA ILE A 165 26.47 -19.52 15.20
C ILE A 165 25.39 -20.53 15.60
N ALA A 166 24.31 -20.62 14.82
CA ALA A 166 23.22 -21.57 15.08
C ALA A 166 23.71 -23.01 14.98
N GLU A 167 24.48 -23.33 13.93
CA GLU A 167 25.07 -24.65 13.73
C GLU A 167 26.12 -24.97 14.79
N GLU A 168 26.94 -23.99 15.20
CA GLU A 168 27.89 -24.14 16.30
C GLU A 168 27.16 -24.46 17.61
N GLY A 169 26.11 -23.72 17.96
CA GLY A 169 25.34 -23.97 19.19
C GLY A 169 24.72 -25.38 19.22
N ILE A 170 24.28 -25.89 18.07
CA ILE A 170 23.80 -27.27 17.95
C ILE A 170 24.95 -28.27 18.12
N ARG A 171 26.09 -28.03 17.45
CA ARG A 171 27.27 -28.90 17.51
C ARG A 171 27.85 -29.00 18.92
N GLU A 172 27.89 -27.89 19.65
CA GLU A 172 28.36 -27.81 21.04
C GLU A 172 27.30 -28.29 22.06
N GLY A 173 26.10 -28.68 21.60
CA GLY A 173 25.06 -29.24 22.45
C GLY A 173 24.33 -28.22 23.34
N ALA A 174 24.39 -26.93 23.00
CA ALA A 174 23.67 -25.87 23.74
C ALA A 174 22.14 -26.02 23.58
N TYR A 175 21.68 -26.52 22.42
CA TYR A 175 20.28 -26.82 22.12
C TYR A 175 20.19 -27.83 20.96
N PRO A 176 19.13 -28.68 20.89
CA PRO A 176 18.98 -29.68 19.83
C PRO A 176 18.60 -29.07 18.47
N GLY A 177 17.97 -27.89 18.48
CA GLY A 177 17.51 -27.18 17.29
C GLY A 177 16.84 -25.86 17.65
N CYS A 178 16.68 -24.98 16.66
CA CYS A 178 16.10 -23.65 16.85
C CYS A 178 15.48 -23.12 15.55
N GLN A 179 14.59 -22.14 15.68
CA GLN A 179 14.18 -21.27 14.58
C GLN A 179 14.66 -19.86 14.89
N ILE A 180 15.27 -19.21 13.92
CA ILE A 180 15.73 -17.83 14.05
C ILE A 180 14.97 -16.97 13.05
N VAL A 181 14.33 -15.93 13.58
CA VAL A 181 13.56 -14.95 12.81
C VAL A 181 14.13 -13.56 13.06
N VAL A 182 14.45 -12.82 11.99
CA VAL A 182 14.87 -11.42 12.07
C VAL A 182 13.81 -10.56 11.40
N PHE A 183 13.25 -9.66 12.20
CA PHE A 183 12.23 -8.72 11.76
C PHE A 183 12.80 -7.30 11.72
N LYS A 184 12.63 -6.60 10.60
CA LYS A 184 13.12 -5.24 10.38
C LYS A 184 12.11 -4.48 9.51
N ASP A 185 11.79 -3.25 9.91
CA ASP A 185 10.94 -2.32 9.15
C ASP A 185 9.56 -2.90 8.75
N GLY A 186 8.98 -3.74 9.62
CA GLY A 186 7.69 -4.38 9.34
C GLY A 186 7.80 -5.68 8.54
N GLU A 187 9.01 -6.15 8.26
CA GLU A 187 9.26 -7.29 7.37
C GLU A 187 10.19 -8.33 7.99
N THR A 188 9.97 -9.60 7.68
CA THR A 188 10.89 -10.69 8.08
C THR A 188 11.99 -10.82 7.03
N ILE A 189 13.22 -10.47 7.39
CA ILE A 189 14.39 -10.50 6.49
C ILE A 189 15.21 -11.79 6.61
N TYR A 190 14.95 -12.59 7.64
CA TYR A 190 15.57 -13.90 7.85
C TYR A 190 14.59 -14.79 8.64
N ASP A 191 14.42 -16.02 8.19
CA ASP A 191 13.57 -17.03 8.82
C ASP A 191 14.10 -18.41 8.43
N LYS A 192 14.83 -19.06 9.34
CA LYS A 192 15.43 -20.38 9.12
C LYS A 192 15.29 -21.26 10.36
N CYS A 193 15.08 -22.54 10.11
CA CYS A 193 15.04 -23.59 11.11
C CYS A 193 16.32 -24.44 11.03
N PHE A 194 16.85 -24.82 12.20
CA PHE A 194 18.07 -25.60 12.35
C PHE A 194 17.84 -26.78 13.31
N GLY A 195 18.54 -27.89 13.06
CA GLY A 195 18.55 -29.05 13.95
C GLY A 195 17.21 -29.77 14.07
N THR A 196 17.01 -30.40 15.23
CA THR A 196 15.82 -31.17 15.57
C THR A 196 15.19 -30.67 16.87
N THR A 197 13.91 -30.99 17.06
CA THR A 197 13.29 -30.98 18.37
C THR A 197 13.94 -32.09 19.22
N GLY A 198 13.78 -32.03 20.54
CA GLY A 198 14.29 -33.06 21.46
C GLY A 198 13.65 -34.46 21.31
N LEU A 199 12.87 -34.69 20.24
CA LEU A 199 12.20 -35.94 19.88
C LEU A 199 12.62 -36.41 18.46
N ASP A 200 13.82 -36.04 18.01
CA ASP A 200 14.39 -36.38 16.70
C ASP A 200 13.59 -35.91 15.46
N LYS A 201 12.57 -35.07 15.65
CA LYS A 201 11.81 -34.42 14.55
C LYS A 201 12.55 -33.16 14.11
N ARG A 202 12.70 -32.91 12.80
CA ARG A 202 13.24 -31.62 12.33
C ARG A 202 12.38 -30.44 12.78
N VAL A 203 13.05 -29.35 13.16
CA VAL A 203 12.37 -28.08 13.49
C VAL A 203 11.67 -27.54 12.25
N SER A 204 10.42 -27.12 12.43
CA SER A 204 9.56 -26.50 11.42
C SER A 204 9.14 -25.11 11.88
N SER A 205 8.93 -24.20 10.92
CA SER A 205 8.45 -22.83 11.18
C SER A 205 7.03 -22.77 11.76
N THR A 206 6.35 -23.91 11.84
CA THR A 206 5.02 -24.07 12.43
C THR A 206 5.05 -24.77 13.79
N ASP A 207 6.23 -25.13 14.30
CA ASP A 207 6.35 -25.69 15.64
C ASP A 207 5.99 -24.63 16.69
N ILE A 208 5.33 -25.07 17.77
CA ILE A 208 4.85 -24.18 18.83
C ILE A 208 5.93 -24.13 19.92
N TYR A 209 6.30 -22.90 20.31
CA TYR A 209 7.27 -22.64 21.37
C TYR A 209 6.59 -22.01 22.58
N ASP A 210 6.99 -22.45 23.77
CA ASP A 210 6.65 -21.72 24.99
C ASP A 210 7.49 -20.45 25.08
N ILE A 211 6.83 -19.35 25.41
CA ILE A 211 7.51 -18.07 25.55
C ILE A 211 8.10 -17.99 26.96
N ALA A 212 9.42 -18.15 27.06
CA ALA A 212 10.16 -17.94 28.29
C ALA A 212 10.94 -16.62 28.27
N SER A 213 11.10 -16.00 29.44
CA SER A 213 12.02 -14.87 29.66
C SER A 213 11.68 -13.55 28.92
N LEU A 214 10.39 -13.21 28.81
CA LEU A 214 9.93 -11.94 28.23
C LEU A 214 10.49 -10.70 28.93
N SER A 215 10.62 -10.72 30.27
CA SER A 215 11.01 -9.54 31.05
C SER A 215 12.37 -8.97 30.65
N LYS A 216 13.28 -9.80 30.15
CA LYS A 216 14.60 -9.34 29.70
C LYS A 216 14.47 -8.46 28.45
N THR A 217 13.65 -8.88 27.50
CA THR A 217 13.47 -8.17 26.23
C THR A 217 12.50 -7.00 26.36
N SER A 218 11.42 -7.16 27.12
CA SER A 218 10.34 -6.16 27.23
C SER A 218 10.55 -5.11 28.31
N ALA A 219 11.40 -5.36 29.31
CA ALA A 219 11.69 -4.40 30.37
C ALA A 219 13.18 -4.06 30.42
N THR A 220 14.05 -5.03 30.73
CA THR A 220 15.46 -4.74 31.01
C THR A 220 16.19 -4.18 29.80
N LEU A 221 16.03 -4.77 28.62
CA LEU A 221 16.71 -4.32 27.41
C LEU A 221 16.25 -2.93 26.98
N LEU A 222 14.95 -2.65 26.97
CA LEU A 222 14.43 -1.33 26.63
C LEU A 222 14.92 -0.25 27.61
N ALA A 223 15.00 -0.58 28.90
CA ALA A 223 15.55 0.31 29.90
C ALA A 223 17.04 0.60 29.64
N VAL A 224 17.85 -0.42 29.34
CA VAL A 224 19.27 -0.26 29.02
C VAL A 224 19.48 0.54 27.73
N MET A 225 18.71 0.27 26.68
CA MET A 225 18.78 1.01 25.41
C MET A 225 18.44 2.49 25.62
N LYS A 226 17.39 2.78 26.41
CA LYS A 226 17.03 4.15 26.75
C LYS A 226 18.12 4.86 27.54
N LEU A 227 18.70 4.20 28.54
CA LEU A 227 19.82 4.76 29.33
C LEU A 227 21.07 5.00 28.47
N TYR A 228 21.31 4.15 27.47
CA TYR A 228 22.39 4.33 26.51
C TYR A 228 22.16 5.54 25.60
N ASP A 229 20.95 5.67 25.04
CA ASP A 229 20.57 6.81 24.19
C ASP A 229 20.59 8.14 24.95
N GLU A 230 20.26 8.13 26.25
CA GLU A 230 20.35 9.29 27.14
C GLU A 230 21.79 9.57 27.62
N GLY A 231 22.77 8.75 27.25
CA GLY A 231 24.19 8.89 27.63
C GLY A 231 24.49 8.57 29.10
N LEU A 232 23.52 8.02 29.83
CA LEU A 232 23.63 7.65 31.24
C LEU A 232 24.30 6.28 31.44
N PHE A 233 24.46 5.53 30.36
CA PHE A 233 25.10 4.22 30.30
C PHE A 233 25.95 4.15 29.04
N GLN A 234 27.18 3.65 29.12
CA GLN A 234 28.09 3.52 27.98
C GLN A 234 28.58 2.08 27.88
N LEU A 235 28.56 1.54 26.67
CA LEU A 235 29.17 0.25 26.35
C LEU A 235 30.62 0.53 25.96
N SER A 236 31.55 0.01 26.75
CA SER A 236 33.00 0.11 26.55
C SER A 236 33.47 -0.71 25.34
#